data_AF-A0A356APF9-F1
#
_entry.id   AF-A0A356APF9-F1
#
_cell.length_a   1.000
_cell.length_b   1.000
_cell.length_c   1.000
_cell.angle_alpha   90.00
_cell.angle_beta   90.00
_cell.angle_gamma   90.00
#
_symmetry.space_group_name_H-M   'P 1'
#
loop_
_entity.id
_entity.type
_entity.pdbx_description
1 polymer ?
#
loop_
_entity_poly.entity_id
_entity_poly.type
_entity_poly.pdbx_seq_one_letter_code
_entity_poly.pdbx_strand_id
1 'polypeptide(L)'
;MRGNNVVGLLFSNVHDERIRELTEKRAMASVPFGGRYRLIDFILSSMVNCGINKVGVITKSNYQSLMDHLGSGKAWDLSRKREGLYMLPPFGEQSSISNSRIDALSSSSRFL
;
A
#
# COMPACT_ATOMS: atom_id res chain seq x y z
N MET A 1 12.46 14.00 -16.43
CA MET A 1 11.15 13.32 -16.26
C MET A 1 10.18 14.34 -15.72
N ARG A 2 9.04 14.57 -16.39
CA ARG A 2 8.02 15.51 -15.89
C ARG A 2 7.49 14.98 -14.56
N GLY A 3 7.65 15.75 -13.49
CA GLY A 3 7.04 15.43 -12.20
C GLY A 3 5.53 15.53 -12.37
N ASN A 4 4.84 14.40 -12.47
CA ASN A 4 3.40 14.39 -12.37
C ASN A 4 3.06 14.73 -10.92
N ASN A 5 2.35 15.84 -10.72
CA ASN A 5 1.83 16.25 -9.41
C ASN A 5 0.64 15.36 -9.01
N VAL A 6 0.89 14.05 -8.92
CA VAL A 6 -0.10 12.99 -8.70
C VAL A 6 0.40 12.08 -7.60
N VAL A 7 -0.51 11.72 -6.70
CA VAL A 7 -0.25 10.77 -5.61
C VAL A 7 -0.97 9.46 -5.92
N GLY A 8 -0.24 8.35 -5.89
CA GLY A 8 -0.82 7.01 -5.90
C GLY A 8 -1.26 6.63 -4.49
N LEU A 9 -2.51 6.20 -4.32
CA LEU A 9 -3.00 5.66 -3.05
C LEU A 9 -3.48 4.22 -3.26
N LEU A 10 -2.94 3.32 -2.43
CA LEU A 10 -3.20 1.88 -2.48
C LEU A 10 -3.82 1.42 -1.18
N PHE A 11 -4.96 0.74 -1.27
CA PHE A 11 -5.57 0.05 -0.14
C PHE A 11 -5.08 -1.40 -0.13
N SER A 12 -4.34 -1.82 0.89
CA SER A 12 -3.69 -3.14 0.88
C SER A 12 -4.60 -4.32 1.22
N ASN A 13 -5.74 -4.06 1.87
CA ASN A 13 -6.62 -5.06 2.47
C ASN A 13 -8.01 -5.10 1.81
N VAL A 14 -8.07 -4.84 0.49
CA VAL A 14 -9.34 -4.89 -0.24
C VAL A 14 -9.62 -6.34 -0.62
N HIS A 15 -10.81 -6.82 -0.29
CA HIS A 15 -11.27 -8.16 -0.63
C HIS A 15 -10.55 -9.31 0.08
N ASP A 16 -9.97 -9.05 1.25
CA ASP A 16 -9.35 -10.08 2.09
C ASP A 16 -10.32 -11.25 2.35
N GLU A 17 -11.63 -10.99 2.42
CA GLU A 17 -12.68 -11.98 2.66
C GLU A 17 -12.86 -13.01 1.54
N ARG A 18 -12.39 -12.74 0.33
CA ARG A 18 -12.61 -13.64 -0.82
C ARG A 18 -11.67 -14.84 -0.85
N ILE A 19 -10.50 -14.74 -0.21
CA ILE A 19 -9.47 -15.79 -0.20
C ILE A 19 -8.89 -15.90 1.22
N ARG A 20 -9.76 -16.18 2.19
CA ARG A 20 -9.45 -16.15 3.62
C ARG A 20 -8.26 -17.02 4.00
N GLU A 21 -8.11 -18.18 3.37
CA GLU A 21 -7.02 -19.12 3.64
C GLU A 21 -5.65 -18.50 3.35
N LEU A 22 -5.57 -17.59 2.38
CA LEU A 22 -4.34 -16.90 2.03
C LEU A 22 -4.18 -15.55 2.73
N THR A 23 -5.27 -14.94 3.21
CA THR A 23 -5.29 -13.60 3.82
C THR A 23 -5.41 -13.61 5.34
N GLU A 24 -5.59 -14.79 5.96
CA GLU A 24 -5.70 -14.92 7.42
C GLU A 24 -4.49 -14.34 8.16
N LYS A 25 -3.28 -14.51 7.61
CA LYS A 25 -2.01 -14.09 8.22
C LYS A 25 -1.29 -12.96 7.47
N ARG A 26 -1.88 -12.44 6.39
CA ARG A 26 -1.27 -11.40 5.54
C ARG A 26 -2.34 -10.59 4.81
N ALA A 27 -2.07 -9.32 4.52
CA ALA A 27 -2.94 -8.52 3.67
C ALA A 27 -3.04 -9.11 2.25
N MET A 28 -4.18 -8.90 1.55
CA MET A 28 -4.36 -9.32 0.14
C MET A 28 -3.22 -8.85 -0.76
N ALA A 29 -2.75 -7.62 -0.58
CA ALA A 29 -1.60 -7.07 -1.32
C ALA A 29 -0.30 -7.89 -1.18
N SER A 30 -0.13 -8.62 -0.07
CA SER A 30 1.05 -9.45 0.21
C SER A 30 0.91 -10.91 -0.25
N VAL A 31 -0.21 -11.27 -0.86
CA VAL A 31 -0.44 -12.64 -1.36
C VAL A 31 0.60 -12.97 -2.44
N PRO A 32 1.34 -14.09 -2.29
CA PRO A 32 2.30 -14.52 -3.31
C PRO A 32 1.64 -14.84 -4.64
N PHE A 33 2.32 -14.49 -5.73
CA PHE A 33 1.88 -14.72 -7.10
C PHE A 33 3.08 -15.07 -7.99
N GLY A 34 2.95 -16.12 -8.81
CA GLY A 34 4.00 -16.50 -9.76
C GLY A 34 5.35 -16.87 -9.13
N GLY A 35 5.36 -17.38 -7.89
CA GLY A 35 6.54 -17.89 -7.19
C GLY A 35 7.47 -16.83 -6.58
N ARG A 36 7.66 -15.68 -7.23
CA ARG A 36 8.56 -14.61 -6.77
C ARG A 36 7.85 -13.32 -6.37
N TYR A 37 6.70 -13.05 -6.96
CA TYR A 37 6.02 -11.76 -6.80
C TYR A 37 4.95 -11.81 -5.72
N ARG A 38 4.49 -10.63 -5.32
CA ARG A 38 3.25 -10.43 -4.58
C ARG A 38 2.29 -9.57 -5.40
N LEU A 39 1.00 -9.63 -5.09
CA LEU A 39 -0.01 -8.89 -5.85
C LEU A 39 0.27 -7.38 -5.95
N ILE A 40 0.84 -6.78 -4.90
CA ILE A 40 1.20 -5.35 -4.89
C ILE A 40 2.27 -4.98 -5.93
N ASP A 41 3.14 -5.93 -6.31
CA ASP A 41 4.28 -5.66 -7.20
C ASP A 41 3.82 -5.18 -8.56
N PHE A 42 2.71 -5.73 -9.06
CA PHE A 42 2.13 -5.36 -10.35
C PHE A 42 1.64 -3.92 -10.36
N ILE A 43 0.95 -3.51 -9.29
CA ILE A 43 0.42 -2.16 -9.20
C ILE A 43 1.53 -1.13 -8.97
N LEU A 44 2.51 -1.44 -8.11
CA LEU A 44 3.67 -0.55 -7.92
C LEU A 44 4.48 -0.38 -9.20
N SER A 45 4.74 -1.48 -9.91
CA SER A 45 5.44 -1.41 -11.19
C SER A 45 4.66 -0.60 -12.22
N SER A 46 3.33 -0.76 -12.27
CA SER A 46 2.48 0.04 -13.14
C SER A 46 2.52 1.53 -12.79
N MET A 47 2.43 1.88 -11.50
CA MET A 47 2.49 3.28 -11.04
C MET A 47 3.81 3.94 -11.42
N VAL A 48 4.93 3.25 -11.18
CA VAL A 48 6.27 3.76 -11.52
C VAL A 48 6.45 3.88 -13.04
N ASN A 49 5.97 2.91 -13.81
CA ASN A 49 6.00 2.96 -15.28
C ASN A 49 5.16 4.12 -15.84
N CYS A 50 4.10 4.54 -15.14
CA CYS A 50 3.30 5.72 -15.46
C CYS A 50 3.89 7.04 -14.92
N GLY A 51 5.05 7.01 -14.26
CA GLY A 51 5.71 8.19 -13.69
C GLY A 51 5.11 8.68 -12.36
N ILE A 52 4.38 7.83 -11.64
CA ILE A 52 3.86 8.13 -10.30
C ILE A 52 4.94 7.73 -9.27
N ASN A 53 5.60 8.73 -8.70
CA ASN A 53 6.73 8.52 -7.80
C ASN A 53 6.39 8.73 -6.31
N LYS A 54 5.24 9.34 -6.00
CA LYS A 54 4.70 9.47 -4.63
C LYS A 54 3.56 8.47 -4.46
N VAL A 55 3.80 7.40 -3.71
CA VAL A 55 2.84 6.31 -3.49
C VAL A 55 2.62 6.09 -2.00
N GLY A 56 1.38 6.16 -1.55
CA GLY A 56 0.95 5.80 -0.20
C GLY A 56 0.22 4.45 -0.19
N VAL A 57 0.62 3.56 0.71
CA VAL A 57 -0.04 2.27 0.95
C VAL A 57 -0.76 2.34 2.28
N ILE A 58 -2.08 2.41 2.22
CA ILE A 58 -2.99 2.36 3.36
C ILE A 58 -3.09 0.93 3.83
N THR A 59 -2.61 0.67 5.05
CA THR A 59 -2.66 -0.64 5.68
C THR A 59 -3.74 -0.71 6.76
N LYS A 60 -4.25 -1.92 7.01
CA LYS A 60 -5.26 -2.18 8.05
C LYS A 60 -4.76 -3.24 9.01
N SER A 61 -5.11 -4.50 8.79
CA SER A 61 -4.69 -5.66 9.58
C SER A 61 -3.63 -6.48 8.84
N ASN A 62 -2.90 -7.32 9.58
CA ASN A 62 -2.00 -8.34 9.02
C ASN A 62 -0.99 -7.82 7.98
N TYR A 63 -0.55 -6.57 8.14
CA TYR A 63 0.33 -5.92 7.16
C TYR A 63 1.82 -6.15 7.43
N GLN A 64 2.21 -6.90 8.46
CA GLN A 64 3.63 -7.14 8.77
C GLN A 64 4.38 -7.76 7.58
N SER A 65 3.82 -8.82 6.98
CA SER A 65 4.42 -9.44 5.79
C SER A 65 4.50 -8.48 4.59
N LEU A 66 3.57 -7.52 4.49
CA LEU A 66 3.60 -6.48 3.46
C LEU A 66 4.69 -5.46 3.77
N MET A 67 4.84 -5.09 5.05
CA MET A 67 5.87 -4.19 5.54
C MET A 67 7.27 -4.70 5.24
N ASP A 68 7.52 -5.98 5.54
CA ASP A 68 8.79 -6.64 5.26
C ASP A 68 9.07 -6.74 3.76
N HIS A 69 8.02 -6.90 2.93
CA HIS A 69 8.15 -6.96 1.46
C HIS A 69 8.55 -5.63 0.85
N LEU A 70 7.82 -4.58 1.23
CA LEU A 70 8.00 -3.26 0.66
C LEU A 70 9.30 -2.63 1.15
N GLY A 71 9.65 -2.86 2.42
CA GLY A 71 10.89 -2.35 3.03
C GLY A 71 11.08 -0.86 2.77
N SER A 72 12.17 -0.50 2.10
CA SER A 72 12.49 0.88 1.73
C SER A 72 11.90 1.33 0.38
N GLY A 73 11.17 0.47 -0.34
CA GLY A 73 10.66 0.75 -1.69
C GLY A 73 11.74 0.75 -2.79
N LYS A 74 12.98 0.39 -2.47
CA LYS A 74 14.14 0.43 -3.39
C LYS A 74 13.95 -0.42 -4.65
N ALA A 75 13.23 -1.54 -4.55
CA ALA A 75 12.98 -2.43 -5.68
C ALA A 75 12.21 -1.76 -6.85
N TRP A 76 11.44 -0.71 -6.55
CA TRP A 76 10.68 0.07 -7.53
C TRP A 76 11.23 1.48 -7.73
N ASP A 77 12.46 1.76 -7.26
CA ASP A 77 13.04 3.11 -7.26
C ASP A 77 12.20 4.16 -6.47
N LEU A 78 11.42 3.69 -5.51
CA LEU A 78 10.56 4.50 -4.62
C LEU A 78 11.25 4.84 -3.29
N SER A 79 12.58 4.78 -3.21
CA SER A 79 13.35 5.06 -1.98
C SER A 79 13.97 6.48 -1.98
N ARG A 80 13.26 7.48 -2.51
CA ARG A 80 13.80 8.84 -2.67
C ARG A 80 13.51 9.70 -1.43
N LYS A 81 14.25 10.80 -1.27
CA LYS A 81 14.25 11.62 -0.04
C LYS A 81 12.99 12.49 0.12
N ARG A 82 12.35 12.87 -0.99
CA ARG A 82 11.17 13.76 -1.05
C ARG A 82 9.92 13.08 -1.59
N GLU A 83 10.08 12.02 -2.38
CA GLU A 83 9.03 11.24 -3.01
C GLU A 83 9.37 9.77 -2.77
N GLY A 84 8.39 8.88 -2.83
CA GLY A 84 8.65 7.47 -2.62
C GLY A 84 7.45 6.71 -2.12
N LEU A 85 7.73 5.56 -1.53
CA LEU A 85 6.76 4.66 -0.96
C LEU A 85 6.57 4.97 0.53
N TYR A 86 5.34 5.26 0.92
CA TYR A 86 4.98 5.53 2.31
C TYR A 86 3.94 4.53 2.77
N MET A 87 4.16 3.91 3.93
CA MET A 87 3.10 3.17 4.61
C MET A 87 2.30 4.11 5.47
N LEU A 88 0.99 4.03 5.30
CA LEU A 88 -0.01 4.78 6.03
C LEU A 88 -0.73 3.76 6.89
N PRO A 89 -0.20 3.43 8.08
CA PRO A 89 -0.92 2.58 9.00
C PRO A 89 -2.18 3.32 9.47
N PRO A 90 -3.15 2.61 10.06
CA PRO A 90 -4.41 3.19 10.46
C PRO A 90 -4.22 4.10 11.69
N PHE A 91 -3.73 5.33 11.46
CA PHE A 91 -3.62 6.37 12.47
C PHE A 91 -4.89 7.21 12.47
N GLY A 92 -5.90 6.81 13.25
CA GLY A 92 -7.16 7.56 13.41
C GLY A 92 -7.96 7.00 14.59
N GLU A 93 -8.39 7.90 15.47
CA GLU A 93 -9.05 7.76 16.77
C GLU A 93 -9.48 6.37 17.29
N GLN A 94 -9.15 6.15 18.57
CA GLN A 94 -9.63 5.07 19.44
C GLN A 94 -11.15 4.89 19.33
N SER A 95 -11.63 3.96 18.51
CA SER A 95 -12.86 3.17 18.79
C SER A 95 -13.35 2.34 17.61
N SER A 96 -13.01 2.69 16.37
CA SER A 96 -13.60 2.00 15.22
C SER A 96 -12.55 1.71 14.17
N ILE A 97 -12.24 0.43 13.98
CA ILE A 97 -11.62 -0.05 12.75
C ILE A 97 -12.40 0.59 11.60
N SER A 98 -11.77 1.51 10.85
CA SER A 98 -12.42 2.18 9.74
C SER A 98 -12.88 1.13 8.73
N ASN A 99 -14.19 0.94 8.66
CA ASN A 99 -14.80 0.02 7.70
C ASN A 99 -15.01 0.71 6.34
N SER A 100 -14.96 2.03 6.32
CA SER A 100 -15.10 2.84 5.11
C SER A 100 -13.75 3.31 4.58
N ARG A 101 -13.59 3.24 3.25
CA ARG A 101 -12.42 3.78 2.55
C ARG A 101 -12.26 5.30 2.75
N ILE A 102 -13.37 6.02 2.93
CA ILE A 102 -13.39 7.47 3.16
C ILE A 102 -12.72 7.81 4.49
N ASP A 103 -13.01 7.05 5.55
CA ASP A 103 -12.40 7.27 6.87
C ASP A 103 -10.89 7.00 6.85
N ALA A 104 -10.45 6.00 6.05
CA ALA A 104 -9.04 5.75 5.84
C ALA A 104 -8.33 6.84 5.02
N LEU A 105 -9.07 7.56 4.16
CA LEU A 105 -8.56 8.74 3.45
C LEU A 105 -8.51 9.96 4.35
N SER A 106 -9.51 10.17 5.21
CA SER A 106 -9.53 11.31 6.15
C SER A 106 -8.40 11.20 7.17
N SER A 107 -8.10 9.99 7.66
CA SER A 107 -6.93 9.74 8.51
C SER A 107 -5.60 9.97 7.79
N SER A 108 -5.56 9.70 6.49
CA SER A 108 -4.39 9.90 5.62
C SER A 108 -4.29 11.32 5.06
N SER A 109 -5.14 12.25 5.48
CA SER A 109 -5.16 13.64 4.99
C SER A 109 -3.83 14.38 5.17
N ARG A 110 -3.05 14.04 6.20
CA ARG A 110 -1.71 14.60 6.43
C ARG A 110 -0.67 14.17 5.40
N PHE A 111 -0.91 13.05 4.70
CA PHE A 111 -0.02 12.52 3.68
C PHE A 111 -0.28 13.09 2.28
N LEU A 112 -1.56 13.36 1.97
CA LEU A 112 -2.00 13.95 0.71
C LEU A 112 -1.33 15.32 0.50
#